data_AF-A0A3B0SBY3-F1
#
_entry.id   AF-A0A3B0SBY3-F1
#
_cell.length_a   1.000
_cell.length_b   1.000
_cell.length_c   1.000
_cell.angle_alpha   90.00
_cell.angle_beta   90.00
_cell.angle_gamma   90.00
#
_symmetry.space_group_name_H-M   'P 1'
#
loop_
_entity.id
_entity.type
_entity.pdbx_description
1 polymer ?
#
loop_
_entity_poly.entity_id
_entity_poly.type
_entity_poly.pdbx_seq_one_letter_code
_entity_poly.pdbx_strand_id
1 'polypeptide(L)'
;PGPILSMGTNLDVWNSLTPTEQLAIRAACGWANTASMSEYGWRNQQALKILVEEHGVQMRGFSDDIWRTLAASARDVLADVGNTDASTKAIYQSYMSALTGAKAMTQYAEGAYLRVRAL
;
A
#
# COMPACT_ATOMS: atom_id res chain seq x y z
N PRO A 1 3.53 2.81 3.16
CA PRO A 1 3.30 1.51 2.49
C PRO A 1 1.79 1.19 2.55
N GLY A 2 1.26 0.43 1.60
CA GLY A 2 -0.15 0.03 1.57
C GLY A 2 -0.32 -1.10 0.57
N PRO A 3 -0.49 -2.37 1.01
CA PRO A 3 -0.77 -3.45 0.08
C PRO A 3 -2.11 -3.18 -0.59
N ILE A 4 -2.13 -3.26 -1.93
CA ILE A 4 -3.35 -3.11 -2.72
C ILE A 4 -3.66 -4.45 -3.35
N LEU A 5 -4.91 -4.88 -3.24
CA LEU A 5 -5.40 -6.07 -3.92
C LEU A 5 -5.71 -5.72 -5.37
N SER A 6 -5.35 -6.61 -6.29
CA SER A 6 -5.71 -6.50 -7.71
C SER A 6 -6.72 -7.59 -8.08
N MET A 7 -7.73 -7.22 -8.87
CA MET A 7 -8.62 -8.17 -9.52
C MET A 7 -8.26 -8.24 -11.01
N GLY A 8 -8.05 -9.46 -11.50
CA GLY A 8 -7.89 -9.75 -12.92
C GLY A 8 -9.09 -10.53 -13.44
N THR A 9 -9.46 -10.27 -14.69
CA THR A 9 -10.51 -11.01 -15.40
C THR A 9 -10.01 -11.45 -16.77
N ASN A 10 -10.55 -12.54 -17.30
CA ASN A 10 -10.26 -12.95 -18.67
C ASN A 10 -10.78 -11.87 -19.65
N LEU A 11 -9.96 -11.55 -20.66
CA LEU A 11 -10.26 -10.46 -21.58
C LEU A 11 -11.47 -10.76 -22.47
N ASP A 12 -11.64 -12.00 -22.93
CA ASP A 12 -12.76 -12.40 -23.78
C ASP A 12 -14.07 -12.35 -23.00
N VAL A 13 -14.07 -12.83 -21.75
CA VAL A 13 -15.20 -12.70 -20.83
C VAL A 13 -15.54 -11.22 -20.62
N TRP A 14 -14.55 -10.38 -20.30
CA TRP A 14 -14.76 -8.94 -20.12
C TRP A 14 -15.40 -8.28 -21.34
N ASN A 15 -14.91 -8.60 -22.53
CA ASN A 15 -15.41 -8.05 -23.79
C ASN A 15 -16.80 -8.59 -24.17
N SER A 16 -17.20 -9.75 -23.64
CA SER A 16 -18.55 -10.31 -23.83
C SER A 16 -19.63 -9.60 -23.01
N LEU A 17 -19.24 -8.84 -21.97
CA LEU A 17 -20.15 -8.13 -21.09
C LEU A 17 -20.66 -6.83 -21.72
N THR A 18 -21.89 -6.46 -21.39
CA THR A 18 -22.45 -5.14 -21.71
C THR A 18 -21.70 -4.02 -20.96
N PRO A 19 -21.76 -2.77 -21.45
CA PRO A 19 -21.17 -1.63 -20.74
C PRO A 19 -21.67 -1.48 -19.30
N THR A 20 -22.94 -1.80 -19.04
CA THR A 20 -23.54 -1.75 -17.70
C THR A 20 -22.94 -2.81 -16.77
N GLU A 21 -22.73 -4.03 -17.25
CA GLU A 21 -22.11 -5.11 -16.48
C GLU A 21 -20.63 -4.82 -16.18
N GLN A 22 -19.89 -4.32 -17.18
CA GLN A 22 -18.52 -3.84 -16.97
C GLN A 22 -18.46 -2.75 -15.89
N LEU A 23 -19.39 -1.79 -15.94
CA LEU A 23 -19.48 -0.74 -14.92
C LEU A 23 -19.79 -1.30 -13.54
N ALA A 24 -20.74 -2.25 -13.45
CA ALA A 24 -21.10 -2.90 -12.20
C ALA A 24 -19.89 -3.59 -11.56
N ILE A 25 -19.08 -4.30 -12.34
CA ILE A 25 -17.84 -4.94 -11.85
C ILE A 25 -16.84 -3.89 -11.35
N ARG A 26 -16.59 -2.81 -12.12
CA ARG A 26 -15.66 -1.74 -11.69
C ARG A 26 -16.12 -1.10 -10.39
N ALA A 27 -17.41 -0.82 -10.25
CA ALA A 27 -17.99 -0.23 -9.04
C ALA A 27 -17.86 -1.18 -7.84
N ALA A 28 -18.19 -2.46 -8.03
CA ALA A 28 -18.05 -3.48 -6.99
C ALA A 28 -16.60 -3.63 -6.53
N CYS A 29 -15.63 -3.66 -7.45
CA CYS A 29 -14.20 -3.72 -7.09
C CYS A 29 -13.72 -2.47 -6.35
N GLY A 30 -14.13 -1.27 -6.79
CA GLY A 30 -13.78 -0.03 -6.11
C GLY A 30 -14.35 0.05 -4.70
N TRP A 31 -15.60 -0.38 -4.52
CA TRP A 31 -16.23 -0.47 -3.21
C TRP A 31 -15.54 -1.50 -2.31
N ALA A 32 -15.31 -2.71 -2.82
CA ALA A 32 -14.64 -3.78 -2.08
C ALA A 32 -13.23 -3.37 -1.63
N ASN A 33 -12.45 -2.71 -2.49
CA ASN A 33 -11.13 -2.19 -2.13
C ASN A 33 -11.23 -1.20 -0.95
N THR A 34 -12.14 -0.22 -1.04
CA THR A 34 -12.32 0.80 0.00
C THR A 34 -12.85 0.22 1.32
N ALA A 35 -13.83 -0.67 1.24
CA ALA A 35 -14.41 -1.36 2.38
C ALA A 35 -13.36 -2.23 3.09
N SER A 36 -12.57 -2.98 2.33
CA SER A 36 -11.52 -3.86 2.87
C SER A 36 -10.47 -3.08 3.66
N MET A 37 -10.05 -1.90 3.20
CA MET A 37 -9.11 -1.05 3.94
C MET A 37 -9.68 -0.57 5.28
N SER A 38 -10.95 -0.17 5.29
CA SER A 38 -11.64 0.26 6.52
C SER A 38 -11.78 -0.88 7.52
N GLU A 39 -12.22 -2.05 7.04
CA GLU A 39 -12.37 -3.25 7.84
C GLU A 39 -11.03 -3.74 8.40
N TYR A 40 -9.96 -3.71 7.58
CA TYR A 40 -8.61 -4.06 8.00
C TYR A 40 -8.15 -3.21 9.18
N GLY A 41 -8.36 -1.88 9.13
CA GLY A 41 -8.05 -0.98 10.24
C GLY A 41 -8.81 -1.34 11.52
N TRP A 42 -10.13 -1.58 11.41
CA TRP A 42 -10.99 -1.92 12.55
C TRP A 42 -10.66 -3.28 13.17
N ARG A 43 -10.35 -4.29 12.35
CA ARG A 43 -10.02 -5.64 12.84
C ARG A 43 -8.62 -5.69 13.44
N ASN A 44 -7.64 -5.01 12.83
CA ASN A 44 -6.27 -5.06 13.31
C ASN A 44 -6.07 -4.41 14.68
N GLN A 45 -6.80 -3.34 15.01
CA GLN A 45 -6.70 -2.77 16.36
C GLN A 45 -7.17 -3.78 17.43
N GLN A 46 -8.23 -4.55 17.14
CA GLN A 46 -8.76 -5.55 18.07
C GLN A 46 -7.78 -6.73 18.19
N ALA A 47 -7.28 -7.20 17.05
CA ALA A 47 -6.31 -8.29 17.01
C ALA A 47 -5.01 -7.92 17.74
N LEU A 48 -4.50 -6.70 17.56
CA LEU A 48 -3.30 -6.22 18.25
C LEU A 48 -3.47 -6.26 19.77
N LYS A 49 -4.65 -5.85 20.26
CA LYS A 49 -4.98 -5.91 21.68
C LYS A 49 -4.90 -7.35 22.21
N ILE A 50 -5.55 -8.30 21.52
CA ILE A 50 -5.53 -9.73 21.89
C ILE A 50 -4.09 -10.27 21.89
N LEU A 51 -3.32 -9.99 20.84
CA LEU A 51 -1.94 -10.47 20.72
C LEU A 51 -1.06 -10.00 21.88
N VAL A 52 -1.18 -8.73 22.27
CA VAL A 52 -0.35 -8.15 23.33
C VAL A 52 -0.85 -8.55 24.72
N GLU A 53 -2.14 -8.39 24.99
CA GLU A 53 -2.71 -8.55 26.33
C GLU A 53 -2.95 -10.00 26.71
N GLU A 54 -3.43 -10.84 25.79
CA GLU A 54 -3.80 -12.23 26.09
C GLU A 54 -2.68 -13.21 25.75
N HIS A 55 -1.97 -12.99 24.64
CA HIS A 55 -0.91 -13.89 24.18
C HIS A 55 0.51 -13.41 24.56
N GLY A 56 0.64 -12.25 25.18
CA GLY A 56 1.92 -11.73 25.66
C GLY A 56 2.92 -11.37 24.55
N VAL A 57 2.45 -11.16 23.31
CA VAL A 57 3.32 -10.81 22.18
C VAL A 57 4.05 -9.50 22.45
N GLN A 58 5.37 -9.51 22.25
CA GLN A 58 6.23 -8.36 22.46
C GLN A 58 6.42 -7.58 21.17
N MET A 59 5.86 -6.36 21.09
CA MET A 59 6.07 -5.48 19.95
C MET A 59 7.51 -4.97 19.90
N ARG A 60 8.14 -5.07 18.73
CA ARG A 60 9.51 -4.62 18.48
C ARG A 60 9.57 -3.78 17.21
N GLY A 61 10.44 -2.78 17.20
CA GLY A 61 10.84 -2.06 15.99
C GLY A 61 12.22 -2.51 15.53
N PHE A 62 12.47 -2.43 14.23
CA PHE A 62 13.84 -2.51 13.71
C PHE A 62 14.64 -1.28 14.13
N SER A 63 15.96 -1.43 14.28
CA SER A 63 16.86 -0.32 14.57
C SER A 63 16.99 0.63 13.38
N ASP A 64 17.43 1.86 13.65
CA ASP A 64 17.68 2.85 12.60
C ASP A 64 18.70 2.37 11.56
N ASP A 65 19.71 1.60 11.96
CA ASP A 65 20.70 1.03 11.04
C ASP A 65 20.06 0.02 10.10
N ILE A 66 19.16 -0.84 10.61
CA ILE A 66 18.39 -1.77 9.78
C ILE A 66 17.50 -0.97 8.81
N TRP A 67 16.82 0.06 9.28
CA TRP A 67 15.99 0.91 8.42
C TRP A 67 16.79 1.63 7.34
N ARG A 68 17.97 2.18 7.67
CA ARG A 68 18.87 2.84 6.72
C ARG A 68 19.34 1.87 5.65
N THR A 69 19.79 0.68 6.05
CA THR A 69 20.22 -0.37 5.10
C THR A 69 19.06 -0.82 4.23
N LEU A 70 17.90 -1.11 4.81
CA LEU A 70 16.71 -1.51 4.05
C LEU A 70 16.29 -0.44 3.04
N ALA A 71 16.32 0.83 3.43
CA ALA A 71 15.99 1.94 2.54
C ALA A 71 16.99 2.10 1.40
N ALA A 72 18.29 1.88 1.64
CA ALA A 72 19.31 1.87 0.60
C ALA A 72 19.10 0.71 -0.37
N SER A 73 19.02 -0.52 0.14
CA SER A 73 18.82 -1.70 -0.69
C SER A 73 17.52 -1.65 -1.51
N ALA A 74 16.44 -1.13 -0.93
CA ALA A 74 15.18 -0.96 -1.66
C ALA A 74 15.31 0.05 -2.81
N ARG A 75 16.10 1.12 -2.66
CA ARG A 75 16.36 2.07 -3.75
C ARG A 75 17.15 1.40 -4.87
N ASP A 76 18.18 0.64 -4.52
CA ASP A 76 19.05 -0.04 -5.49
C ASP A 76 18.23 -1.05 -6.31
N VAL A 77 17.45 -1.91 -5.63
CA VAL A 77 16.58 -2.89 -6.31
C VAL A 77 15.54 -2.21 -7.21
N LEU A 78 14.91 -1.13 -6.76
CA LEU A 78 13.94 -0.40 -7.58
C LEU A 78 14.60 0.24 -8.81
N ALA A 79 15.80 0.79 -8.67
CA ALA A 79 16.55 1.37 -9.77
C ALA A 79 16.99 0.30 -10.77
N ASP A 80 17.47 -0.86 -10.30
CA ASP A 80 17.88 -1.98 -11.15
C ASP A 80 16.69 -2.50 -11.97
N VAL A 81 15.56 -2.78 -11.30
CA VAL A 81 14.31 -3.20 -11.98
C VAL A 81 13.83 -2.13 -12.95
N GLY A 82 13.85 -0.86 -12.53
CA GLY A 82 13.45 0.28 -13.35
C GLY A 82 14.27 0.49 -14.63
N ASN A 83 15.44 -0.15 -14.77
CA ASN A 83 16.29 -0.02 -15.94
C ASN A 83 16.32 -1.26 -16.84
N THR A 84 15.47 -2.26 -16.57
CA THR A 84 15.43 -3.52 -17.34
C THR A 84 14.91 -3.36 -18.76
N ASP A 85 13.86 -2.56 -18.97
CA ASP A 85 13.30 -2.26 -20.29
C ASP A 85 12.56 -0.91 -20.31
N ALA A 86 12.19 -0.44 -21.50
CA ALA A 86 11.58 0.86 -21.68
C ALA A 86 10.21 1.01 -20.99
N SER A 87 9.40 -0.05 -20.97
CA SER A 87 8.07 -0.03 -20.33
C SER A 87 8.20 0.00 -18.81
N THR A 88 9.10 -0.83 -18.26
CA THR A 88 9.39 -0.85 -16.82
C THR A 88 10.02 0.47 -16.37
N LYS A 89 10.86 1.09 -17.20
CA LYS A 89 11.42 2.42 -16.92
C LYS A 89 10.36 3.50 -16.83
N ALA A 90 9.37 3.49 -17.72
CA ALA A 90 8.25 4.43 -17.66
C ALA A 90 7.44 4.24 -16.37
N ILE A 91 7.15 3.00 -15.97
CA ILE A 91 6.45 2.70 -14.71
C ILE A 91 7.27 3.17 -13.51
N TYR A 92 8.57 2.85 -13.47
CA TYR A 92 9.47 3.28 -12.41
C TYR A 92 9.50 4.80 -12.23
N GLN A 93 9.65 5.55 -13.34
CA GLN A 93 9.66 7.01 -13.30
C GLN A 93 8.34 7.58 -12.76
N SER A 94 7.20 7.05 -13.24
CA SER A 94 5.87 7.42 -12.75
C SER A 94 5.73 7.16 -11.25
N TYR A 95 6.10 5.95 -10.81
CA TYR A 95 6.05 5.52 -9.41
C TYR A 95 6.92 6.40 -8.52
N MET A 96 8.17 6.65 -8.89
CA MET A 96 9.10 7.45 -8.09
C MET A 96 8.67 8.91 -7.94
N SER A 97 8.08 9.48 -9.00
CA SER A 97 7.47 10.81 -8.94
C SER A 97 6.33 10.86 -7.92
N ALA A 98 5.38 9.93 -8.02
CA ALA A 98 4.26 9.82 -7.09
C ALA A 98 4.71 9.57 -5.63
N LEU A 99 5.67 8.66 -5.43
CA LEU A 99 6.21 8.34 -4.12
C LEU A 99 6.87 9.55 -3.44
N THR A 100 7.61 10.35 -4.21
CA THR A 100 8.28 11.55 -3.69
C THR A 100 7.25 12.57 -3.20
N GLY A 101 6.22 12.84 -4.00
CA GLY A 101 5.13 13.74 -3.63
C GLY A 101 4.34 13.25 -2.41
N ALA A 102 3.98 11.96 -2.41
CA ALA A 102 3.22 11.35 -1.30
C ALA A 102 3.99 11.42 0.02
N LYS A 103 5.29 11.09 0.02
CA LYS A 103 6.13 11.16 1.23
C LYS A 103 6.15 12.56 1.84
N ALA A 104 6.35 13.58 1.00
CA ALA A 104 6.35 14.96 1.46
C ALA A 104 4.99 15.34 2.07
N MET A 105 3.90 15.08 1.36
CA MET A 105 2.54 15.38 1.82
C MET A 105 2.22 14.68 3.15
N THR A 106 2.44 13.37 3.26
CA THR A 106 2.14 12.60 4.48
C THR A 106 2.93 13.10 5.68
N GLN A 107 4.21 13.49 5.49
CA GLN A 107 5.01 14.04 6.58
C GLN A 107 4.45 15.36 7.11
N TYR A 108 4.00 16.24 6.21
CA TYR A 108 3.41 17.54 6.59
C TYR A 108 2.01 17.39 7.19
N ALA A 109 1.14 16.58 6.58
CA ALA A 109 -0.26 16.48 6.97
C ALA A 109 -0.47 15.60 8.21
N GLU A 110 0.14 14.42 8.24
CA GLU A 110 -0.15 13.39 9.25
C GLU A 110 0.99 13.24 10.26
N GLY A 111 2.24 13.31 9.80
CA GLY A 111 3.41 13.03 10.64
C GLY A 111 3.48 13.90 11.90
N ALA A 112 3.19 15.20 11.79
CA ALA A 112 3.14 16.10 12.93
C ALA A 112 1.97 15.81 13.87
N TYR A 113 0.78 15.58 13.29
CA TYR A 113 -0.43 15.27 14.05
C TYR A 113 -0.30 13.97 14.86
N LEU A 114 0.25 12.91 14.26
CA LEU A 114 0.44 11.61 14.94
C LEU A 114 1.38 11.71 16.14
N ARG A 115 2.41 12.56 16.08
CA ARG A 115 3.31 12.81 17.22
C ARG A 115 2.59 13.49 18.38
N VAL A 116 1.72 14.46 18.10
CA VAL A 116 0.94 15.18 19.13
C VAL A 116 -0.15 14.30 19.73
N ARG A 117 -0.79 13.42 18.93
CA ARG A 117 -1.84 12.51 19.40
C ARG A 117 -1.37 11.49 20.44
N ALA A 118 -0.06 11.29 20.57
CA ALA A 118 0.54 10.37 21.53
C ALA A 118 0.91 11.04 22.88
N LEU A 119 0.69 12.36 23.03
CA LEU A 119 0.77 13.06 24.31
C LEU A 119 -0.47 12.76 25.16
#